data_AF-A0A8J8SJY1-F1
#
_entry.id   AF-A0A8J8SJY1-F1
#
_cell.length_a   1.000
_cell.length_b   1.000
_cell.length_c   1.000
_cell.angle_alpha   90.00
_cell.angle_beta   90.00
_cell.angle_gamma   90.00
#
_symmetry.space_group_name_H-M   'P 1'
#
loop_
_entity.id
_entity.type
_entity.pdbx_description
1 polymer ?
#
loop_
_entity_poly.entity_id
_entity_poly.type
_entity_poly.pdbx_seq_one_letter_code
_entity_poly.pdbx_strand_id
1 'polypeptide(L)'
;MTEISDLSTLIGSRICHDLINPIGAIGNGMELLAMTGVPASPEMTLMSESIAHASARIRFLRIAFGAPAEAPIGVAEIRSILGAMNGRITIDWQPGAVSRTEARILFLLIQCMETALAYGGSITITSERSLHAEARRLRDAPWELLTEGTGDLTAATVQFALARSAIAAAGGTPSLTRSEGGIAIAF
;
A
#
# COMPACT_ATOMS: atom_id res chain seq x y z
N MET A 1 -0.83 25.74 14.48
CA MET A 1 0.34 25.46 13.63
C MET A 1 0.07 24.14 12.94
N THR A 2 -0.11 24.15 11.62
CA THR A 2 -0.23 22.93 10.83
C THR A 2 1.16 22.28 10.82
N GLU A 3 1.34 21.20 11.57
CA GLU A 3 2.59 20.44 11.60
C GLU A 3 2.97 20.01 10.18
N ILE A 4 4.26 19.92 9.86
CA ILE A 4 4.76 19.56 8.50
C ILE A 4 4.19 18.22 8.01
N SER A 5 3.80 17.33 8.94
CA SER A 5 3.10 16.06 8.69
C SER A 5 1.73 16.24 8.02
N ASP A 6 1.01 17.31 8.34
CA ASP A 6 -0.29 17.59 7.72
C ASP A 6 -0.11 18.08 6.28
N LEU A 7 0.93 18.86 6.00
CA LEU A 7 1.19 19.38 4.65
C LEU A 7 1.51 18.26 3.66
N SER A 8 2.39 17.33 4.00
CA SER A 8 2.72 16.19 3.13
C SER A 8 1.51 15.30 2.87
N THR A 9 0.70 15.10 3.90
CA THR A 9 -0.54 14.32 3.84
C THR A 9 -1.60 15.00 2.95
N LEU A 10 -1.73 16.34 3.04
CA LEU A 10 -2.61 17.13 2.17
C LEU A 10 -2.16 17.12 0.70
N ILE A 11 -0.85 17.17 0.44
CA ILE A 11 -0.29 17.02 -0.91
C ILE A 11 -0.62 15.64 -1.48
N GLY A 12 -0.40 14.57 -0.69
CA GLY A 12 -0.75 13.20 -1.08
C GLY A 12 -2.23 13.05 -1.43
N SER A 13 -3.11 13.59 -0.58
CA SER A 13 -4.56 13.66 -0.85
C SER A 13 -4.89 14.36 -2.16
N ARG A 14 -4.27 15.53 -2.41
CA ARG A 14 -4.56 16.33 -3.60
C ARG A 14 -4.12 15.64 -4.88
N ILE A 15 -2.90 15.08 -4.90
CA ILE A 15 -2.39 14.33 -6.05
C ILE A 15 -3.30 13.13 -6.34
N CYS A 16 -3.65 12.34 -5.32
CA CYS A 16 -4.53 11.18 -5.51
C CYS A 16 -5.92 11.61 -5.99
N HIS A 17 -6.49 12.68 -5.43
CA HIS A 17 -7.79 13.22 -5.87
C HIS A 17 -7.79 13.58 -7.37
N ASP A 18 -6.75 14.29 -7.81
CA ASP A 18 -6.67 14.78 -9.19
C ASP A 18 -6.42 13.62 -10.18
N LEU A 19 -5.80 12.52 -9.75
CA LEU A 19 -5.54 11.34 -10.58
C LEU A 19 -6.69 10.32 -10.61
N ILE A 20 -7.52 10.24 -9.55
CA ILE A 20 -8.64 9.27 -9.48
C ILE A 20 -9.64 9.50 -10.62
N ASN A 21 -10.04 10.75 -10.87
CA ASN A 21 -11.08 11.08 -11.84
C ASN A 21 -10.71 10.70 -13.29
N PRO A 22 -9.56 11.13 -13.86
CA PRO A 22 -9.20 10.77 -15.23
C PRO A 22 -9.01 9.25 -15.40
N ILE A 23 -8.43 8.56 -14.42
CA ILE A 23 -8.23 7.11 -14.51
C ILE A 23 -9.55 6.35 -14.40
N GLY A 24 -10.46 6.80 -13.53
CA GLY A 24 -11.82 6.27 -13.46
C GLY A 24 -12.59 6.46 -14.77
N ALA A 25 -12.46 7.62 -15.41
CA ALA A 25 -13.10 7.87 -16.70
C ALA A 25 -12.60 6.92 -17.80
N ILE A 26 -11.29 6.65 -17.86
CA ILE A 26 -10.72 5.68 -18.80
C ILE A 26 -11.22 4.27 -18.49
N GLY A 27 -11.27 3.88 -17.21
CA GLY A 27 -11.82 2.58 -16.78
C GLY A 27 -13.26 2.37 -17.21
N ASN A 28 -14.12 3.37 -16.98
CA ASN A 28 -15.52 3.35 -17.42
C ASN A 28 -15.61 3.22 -18.96
N GLY A 29 -14.74 3.91 -19.70
CA GLY A 29 -14.66 3.77 -21.15
C GLY A 29 -14.32 2.35 -21.61
N MET A 30 -13.37 1.69 -20.92
CA MET A 30 -13.02 0.29 -21.20
C MET A 30 -14.17 -0.68 -20.89
N GLU A 31 -14.89 -0.47 -19.79
CA GLU A 31 -16.08 -1.26 -19.46
C GLU A 31 -17.18 -1.10 -20.51
N LEU A 32 -17.45 0.14 -20.96
CA LEU A 32 -18.41 0.40 -22.04
C LEU A 32 -17.99 -0.25 -23.36
N LEU A 33 -16.71 -0.25 -23.70
CA LEU A 33 -16.19 -0.96 -24.88
C LEU A 33 -16.42 -2.47 -24.78
N ALA A 34 -16.19 -3.07 -23.60
CA ALA A 34 -16.45 -4.49 -23.38
C ALA A 34 -17.94 -4.86 -23.54
N MET A 35 -18.85 -3.93 -23.27
CA MET A 35 -20.30 -4.12 -23.46
C MET A 35 -20.75 -4.07 -24.93
N THR A 36 -19.91 -3.61 -25.86
CA THR A 36 -20.26 -3.53 -27.30
C THR A 36 -20.35 -4.89 -28.00
N GLY A 37 -19.96 -5.97 -27.32
CA GLY A 37 -19.94 -7.32 -27.90
C GLY A 37 -18.77 -7.58 -28.85
N VAL A 38 -17.88 -6.61 -29.05
CA VAL A 38 -16.61 -6.81 -29.76
C VAL A 38 -15.67 -7.62 -28.87
N PRO A 39 -15.10 -8.74 -29.36
CA PRO A 39 -14.11 -9.50 -28.61
C PRO A 39 -12.92 -8.64 -28.19
N ALA A 40 -12.51 -8.75 -26.93
CA ALA A 40 -11.35 -8.05 -26.41
C ALA A 40 -10.08 -8.46 -27.19
N SER A 41 -9.40 -7.50 -27.84
CA SER A 41 -8.09 -7.74 -28.42
C SER A 41 -7.04 -7.86 -27.31
N PRO A 42 -5.87 -8.47 -27.57
CA PRO A 42 -4.78 -8.52 -26.58
C PRO A 42 -4.39 -7.14 -26.04
N GLU A 43 -4.42 -6.11 -26.89
CA GLU A 43 -4.14 -4.73 -26.52
C GLU A 43 -5.22 -4.15 -25.60
N MET A 44 -6.50 -4.44 -25.88
CA MET A 44 -7.62 -4.02 -25.01
C MET A 44 -7.54 -4.68 -23.63
N THR A 45 -7.19 -5.97 -23.58
CA THR A 45 -6.97 -6.67 -22.30
C THR A 45 -5.81 -6.04 -21.52
N LEU A 46 -4.68 -5.79 -22.18
CA LEU A 46 -3.51 -5.15 -21.55
C LEU A 46 -3.85 -3.74 -21.03
N MET A 47 -4.62 -2.95 -21.79
CA MET A 47 -5.08 -1.64 -21.36
C MET A 47 -5.98 -1.73 -20.12
N SER A 48 -6.97 -2.62 -20.15
CA SER A 48 -7.88 -2.85 -19.01
C SER A 48 -7.12 -3.26 -17.75
N GLU A 49 -6.19 -4.21 -17.85
CA GLU A 49 -5.33 -4.64 -16.74
C GLU A 49 -4.45 -3.49 -16.22
N SER A 50 -3.88 -2.69 -17.12
CA SER A 50 -3.04 -1.55 -16.75
C SER A 50 -3.83 -0.46 -16.01
N ILE A 51 -5.07 -0.19 -16.44
CA ILE A 51 -5.96 0.78 -15.80
C ILE A 51 -6.42 0.25 -14.43
N ALA A 52 -6.78 -1.03 -14.33
CA ALA A 52 -7.13 -1.65 -13.06
C ALA A 52 -5.98 -1.56 -12.06
N HIS A 53 -4.75 -1.87 -12.49
CA HIS A 53 -3.54 -1.74 -11.69
C HIS A 53 -3.27 -0.28 -11.27
N ALA A 54 -3.35 0.67 -12.21
CA ALA A 54 -3.14 2.09 -11.91
C ALA A 54 -4.17 2.63 -10.90
N SER A 55 -5.44 2.29 -11.09
CA SER A 55 -6.53 2.65 -10.18
C SER A 55 -6.28 2.09 -8.77
N ALA A 56 -5.92 0.80 -8.67
CA ALA A 56 -5.58 0.16 -7.41
C ALA A 56 -4.37 0.84 -6.74
N ARG A 57 -3.31 1.15 -7.49
CA ARG A 57 -2.13 1.82 -6.95
C ARG A 57 -2.44 3.22 -6.42
N ILE A 58 -3.30 3.99 -7.08
CA ILE A 58 -3.70 5.32 -6.59
C ILE A 58 -4.54 5.19 -5.31
N ARG A 59 -5.47 4.23 -5.25
CA ARG A 59 -6.25 3.97 -4.04
C ARG A 59 -5.35 3.51 -2.89
N PHE A 60 -4.35 2.68 -3.16
CA PHE A 60 -3.31 2.30 -2.19
C PHE A 60 -2.55 3.52 -1.67
N LEU A 61 -2.01 4.35 -2.56
CA LEU A 61 -1.26 5.55 -2.19
C LEU A 61 -2.13 6.55 -1.42
N ARG A 62 -3.42 6.67 -1.74
CA ARG A 62 -4.36 7.49 -0.98
C ARG A 62 -4.53 7.02 0.46
N ILE A 63 -4.54 5.71 0.71
CA ILE A 63 -4.62 5.17 2.08
C ILE A 63 -3.29 5.39 2.83
N ALA A 64 -2.15 5.15 2.18
CA ALA A 64 -0.83 5.25 2.81
C ALA A 64 -0.37 6.70 3.07
N PHE A 65 -0.58 7.61 2.10
CA PHE A 65 -0.03 8.96 2.10
C PHE A 65 -1.09 10.07 2.19
N GLY A 66 -2.38 9.74 2.06
CA GLY A 66 -3.46 10.71 2.12
C GLY A 66 -3.95 11.00 3.55
N ALA A 67 -4.76 12.04 3.65
CA ALA A 67 -5.40 12.48 4.87
C ALA A 67 -6.37 11.43 5.40
N PRO A 68 -6.37 11.16 6.71
CA PRO A 68 -7.32 10.22 7.30
C PRO A 68 -8.75 10.75 7.11
N ALA A 69 -9.64 9.86 6.67
CA ALA A 69 -11.08 10.08 6.71
C ALA A 69 -11.64 9.55 8.04
N GLU A 70 -12.88 9.89 8.40
CA GLU A 70 -13.48 9.44 9.67
C GLU A 70 -13.97 7.98 9.61
N ALA A 71 -14.50 7.54 8.46
CA ALA A 71 -15.10 6.22 8.32
C ALA A 71 -14.05 5.10 8.17
N PRO A 72 -14.25 3.92 8.80
CA PRO A 72 -13.35 2.77 8.66
C PRO A 72 -13.29 2.24 7.22
N ILE A 73 -12.28 1.43 6.92
CA ILE A 73 -12.15 0.78 5.61
C ILE A 73 -12.63 -0.68 5.73
N GLY A 74 -13.58 -1.04 4.87
CA GLY A 74 -14.10 -2.40 4.80
C GLY A 74 -13.14 -3.38 4.13
N VAL A 75 -13.18 -4.65 4.55
CA VAL A 75 -12.32 -5.73 4.01
C VAL A 75 -12.44 -5.87 2.51
N ALA A 76 -13.64 -5.72 1.95
CA ALA A 76 -13.88 -5.84 0.51
C ALA A 76 -13.12 -4.77 -0.29
N GLU A 77 -13.05 -3.53 0.21
CA GLU A 77 -12.27 -2.47 -0.40
C GLU A 77 -10.77 -2.79 -0.33
N ILE A 78 -10.28 -3.23 0.83
CA ILE A 78 -8.86 -3.57 1.01
C ILE A 78 -8.45 -4.71 0.06
N ARG A 79 -9.22 -5.80 0.04
CA ARG A 79 -8.97 -6.95 -0.85
C ARG A 79 -9.07 -6.57 -2.33
N SER A 80 -10.00 -5.69 -2.70
CA SER A 80 -10.10 -5.16 -4.06
C SER A 80 -8.83 -4.39 -4.46
N ILE A 81 -8.32 -3.53 -3.58
CA ILE A 81 -7.10 -2.76 -3.84
C ILE A 81 -5.89 -3.70 -3.95
N LEU A 82 -5.66 -4.53 -2.93
CA LEU A 82 -4.48 -5.40 -2.87
C LEU A 82 -4.51 -6.50 -3.94
N GLY A 83 -5.69 -7.03 -4.28
CA GLY A 83 -5.85 -8.06 -5.31
C GLY A 83 -5.67 -7.54 -6.74
N ALA A 84 -5.99 -6.26 -6.98
CA ALA A 84 -5.77 -5.61 -8.27
C ALA A 84 -4.33 -5.09 -8.45
N MET A 85 -3.53 -5.07 -7.38
CA MET A 85 -2.09 -4.85 -7.48
C MET A 85 -1.43 -6.09 -8.06
N ASN A 86 -1.31 -6.13 -9.39
CA ASN A 86 -0.55 -7.16 -10.10
C ASN A 86 0.94 -7.10 -9.69
N GLY A 87 1.59 -8.27 -9.58
CA GLY A 87 2.98 -8.30 -9.18
C GLY A 87 3.49 -9.67 -8.78
N ARG A 88 4.76 -9.71 -8.38
CA ARG A 88 5.42 -10.92 -7.87
C ARG A 88 5.17 -11.17 -6.38
N ILE A 89 4.37 -10.31 -5.74
CA ILE A 89 4.09 -10.34 -4.31
C ILE A 89 2.62 -10.66 -4.12
N THR A 90 2.32 -11.73 -3.37
CA THR A 90 0.95 -12.03 -2.94
C THR A 90 0.72 -11.45 -1.54
N ILE A 91 -0.49 -10.96 -1.29
CA ILE A 91 -0.84 -10.36 0.01
C ILE A 91 -2.05 -11.08 0.58
N ASP A 92 -1.88 -11.76 1.71
CA ASP A 92 -2.96 -12.35 2.50
C ASP A 92 -3.42 -11.38 3.60
N TRP A 93 -4.68 -10.95 3.51
CA TRP A 93 -5.29 -10.05 4.49
C TRP A 93 -6.29 -10.81 5.36
N GLN A 94 -5.87 -11.04 6.60
CA GLN A 94 -6.66 -11.74 7.63
C GLN A 94 -7.53 -10.81 8.50
N PRO A 95 -7.17 -9.54 8.78
CA PRO A 95 -8.02 -8.68 9.59
C PRO A 95 -9.42 -8.44 9.01
N GLY A 96 -10.35 -8.10 9.90
CA GLY A 96 -11.65 -7.56 9.54
C GLY A 96 -11.57 -6.12 9.00
N ALA A 97 -12.68 -5.38 9.10
CA ALA A 97 -12.65 -3.96 8.82
C ALA A 97 -11.71 -3.27 9.84
N VAL A 98 -10.89 -2.34 9.36
CA VAL A 98 -9.89 -1.65 10.18
C VAL A 98 -10.15 -0.16 10.20
N SER A 99 -9.66 0.50 11.24
CA SER A 99 -9.66 1.96 11.30
C SER A 99 -8.78 2.54 10.18
N ARG A 100 -8.99 3.82 9.85
CA ARG A 100 -8.17 4.52 8.84
C ARG A 100 -6.70 4.64 9.27
N THR A 101 -6.47 4.87 10.57
CA THR A 101 -5.13 4.91 11.15
C THR A 101 -4.42 3.57 10.98
N GLU A 102 -5.10 2.48 11.32
CA GLU A 102 -4.54 1.12 11.18
C GLU A 102 -4.32 0.74 9.72
N ALA A 103 -5.27 1.03 8.82
CA ALA A 103 -5.09 0.82 7.39
C ALA A 103 -3.88 1.60 6.85
N ARG A 104 -3.70 2.86 7.26
CA ARG A 104 -2.54 3.68 6.86
C ARG A 104 -1.23 3.03 7.28
N ILE A 105 -1.12 2.60 8.53
CA ILE A 105 0.08 1.92 9.04
C ILE A 105 0.34 0.65 8.24
N LEU A 106 -0.67 -0.22 8.10
CA LEU A 106 -0.52 -1.50 7.40
C LEU A 106 -0.14 -1.31 5.93
N PHE A 107 -0.70 -0.31 5.22
CA PHE A 107 -0.34 -0.01 3.83
C PHE A 107 1.07 0.54 3.70
N LEU A 108 1.51 1.41 4.62
CA LEU A 108 2.90 1.89 4.65
C LEU A 108 3.88 0.73 4.92
N LEU A 109 3.54 -0.18 5.83
CA LEU A 109 4.34 -1.37 6.14
C LEU A 109 4.38 -2.37 4.98
N ILE A 110 3.27 -2.58 4.27
CA ILE A 110 3.25 -3.35 3.01
C ILE A 110 4.26 -2.76 2.03
N GLN A 111 4.29 -1.44 1.84
CA GLN A 111 5.25 -0.79 0.94
C GLN A 111 6.70 -0.89 1.45
N CYS A 112 6.92 -0.92 2.76
CA CYS A 112 8.24 -1.23 3.32
C CYS A 112 8.66 -2.67 2.96
N MET A 113 7.76 -3.64 3.09
CA MET A 113 8.01 -5.05 2.73
C MET A 113 8.25 -5.23 1.23
N GLU A 114 7.53 -4.51 0.36
CA GLU A 114 7.77 -4.50 -1.10
C GLU A 114 9.24 -4.15 -1.42
N THR A 115 9.89 -3.32 -0.60
CA THR A 115 11.30 -2.95 -0.78
C THR A 115 12.23 -4.15 -0.59
N ALA A 116 11.93 -5.05 0.34
CA ALA A 116 12.71 -6.26 0.58
C ALA A 116 12.35 -7.41 -0.35
N LEU A 117 11.09 -7.46 -0.81
CA LEU A 117 10.54 -8.47 -1.72
C LEU A 117 10.76 -8.13 -3.21
N ALA A 118 11.90 -7.52 -3.55
CA ALA A 118 12.22 -7.10 -4.93
C ALA A 118 12.19 -8.25 -5.95
N TYR A 119 12.35 -9.50 -5.49
CA TYR A 119 12.32 -10.72 -6.29
C TYR A 119 10.99 -11.49 -6.21
N GLY A 120 9.98 -10.91 -5.57
CA GLY A 120 8.71 -11.57 -5.26
C GLY A 120 8.71 -12.26 -3.89
N GLY A 121 7.53 -12.73 -3.50
CA GLY A 121 7.29 -13.38 -2.21
C GLY A 121 5.83 -13.28 -1.79
N SER A 122 5.59 -13.42 -0.49
CA SER A 122 4.25 -13.25 0.09
C SER A 122 4.31 -12.35 1.32
N ILE A 123 3.24 -11.62 1.59
CA ILE A 123 3.02 -10.84 2.80
C ILE A 123 1.73 -11.36 3.43
N THR A 124 1.78 -11.71 4.71
CA THR A 124 0.61 -12.06 5.52
C THR A 124 0.41 -10.99 6.58
N ILE A 125 -0.79 -10.41 6.64
CA ILE A 125 -1.18 -9.46 7.69
C ILE A 125 -2.10 -10.20 8.64
N THR A 126 -1.77 -10.16 9.94
CA THR A 126 -2.51 -10.84 11.01
C THR A 126 -3.43 -9.86 11.74
N SER A 127 -4.38 -10.39 12.51
CA SER A 127 -5.26 -9.61 13.39
C SER A 127 -4.53 -8.93 14.55
N GLU A 128 -3.32 -9.40 14.89
CA GLU A 128 -2.52 -8.94 16.04
C GLU A 128 -1.59 -7.78 15.66
N ARG A 129 -1.93 -7.00 14.63
CA ARG A 129 -1.11 -5.88 14.12
C ARG A 129 0.32 -6.30 13.77
N SER A 130 0.46 -7.49 13.20
CA SER A 130 1.73 -7.95 12.67
C SER A 130 1.65 -8.24 11.18
N LEU A 131 2.78 -8.05 10.50
CA LEU A 131 2.98 -8.40 9.11
C LEU A 131 4.17 -9.34 9.02
N HIS A 132 4.01 -10.42 8.29
CA HIS A 132 5.06 -11.39 8.01
C HIS A 132 5.28 -11.48 6.51
N ALA A 133 6.53 -11.38 6.08
CA ALA A 133 6.93 -11.47 4.68
C ALA A 133 7.87 -12.65 4.48
N GLU A 134 7.62 -13.44 3.44
CA GLU A 134 8.44 -14.61 3.07
C GLU A 134 8.87 -14.54 1.62
N ALA A 135 10.14 -14.87 1.35
CA ALA A 135 10.66 -14.99 0.00
C ALA A 135 11.86 -15.94 -0.09
N ARG A 136 12.09 -16.49 -1.28
CA ARG A 136 13.32 -17.25 -1.57
C ARG A 136 14.58 -16.40 -1.45
N ARG A 137 14.46 -15.09 -1.70
CA ARG A 137 15.56 -14.13 -1.62
C ARG A 137 15.02 -12.77 -1.20
N LEU A 138 15.61 -12.22 -0.15
CA LEU A 138 15.32 -10.87 0.33
C LEU A 138 16.42 -9.90 -0.12
N ARG A 139 16.02 -8.69 -0.50
CA ARG A 139 16.91 -7.55 -0.66
C ARG A 139 17.00 -6.81 0.68
N ASP A 140 18.17 -6.24 0.97
CA ASP A 140 18.29 -5.35 2.13
C ASP A 140 17.47 -4.08 1.94
N ALA A 141 17.00 -3.51 3.05
CA ALA A 141 16.17 -2.31 3.08
C ALA A 141 16.51 -1.49 4.33
N PRO A 142 16.23 -0.17 4.34
CA PRO A 142 16.65 0.73 5.43
C PRO A 142 15.70 0.62 6.63
N TRP A 143 15.71 -0.54 7.30
CA TRP A 143 14.82 -0.84 8.42
C TRP A 143 15.08 0.01 9.66
N GLU A 144 16.28 0.59 9.78
CA GLU A 144 16.65 1.57 10.79
C GLU A 144 15.76 2.82 10.74
N LEU A 145 15.30 3.24 9.55
CA LEU A 145 14.34 4.35 9.41
C LEU A 145 13.00 4.02 10.07
N LEU A 146 12.59 2.74 10.05
CA LEU A 146 11.38 2.28 10.69
C LEU A 146 11.57 2.07 12.19
N THR A 147 12.63 1.36 12.60
CA THR A 147 12.81 0.85 13.97
C THR A 147 13.49 1.84 14.91
N GLU A 148 14.42 2.64 14.40
CA GLU A 148 15.20 3.61 15.20
C GLU A 148 14.84 5.05 14.82
N GLY A 149 14.40 5.29 13.59
CA GLY A 149 14.19 6.64 13.05
C GLY A 149 15.49 7.31 12.62
N THR A 150 16.52 6.51 12.35
CA THR A 150 17.85 6.92 11.90
C THR A 150 18.05 6.45 10.45
N GLY A 151 18.98 7.07 9.72
CA GLY A 151 19.29 6.72 8.32
C GLY A 151 19.00 7.83 7.32
N ASP A 152 19.24 7.54 6.04
CA ASP A 152 19.08 8.51 4.95
C ASP A 152 17.63 8.55 4.43
N LEU A 153 16.97 9.69 4.64
CA LEU A 153 15.59 9.91 4.23
C LEU A 153 15.54 10.48 2.81
N THR A 154 15.02 9.68 1.89
CA THR A 154 14.82 10.07 0.48
C THR A 154 13.37 9.80 0.07
N ALA A 155 12.97 10.27 -1.12
CA ALA A 155 11.66 9.94 -1.68
C ALA A 155 11.43 8.42 -1.84
N ALA A 156 12.50 7.63 -2.02
CA ALA A 156 12.40 6.18 -2.20
C ALA A 156 12.29 5.40 -0.87
N THR A 157 12.61 6.05 0.26
CA THR A 157 12.64 5.45 1.60
C THR A 157 11.66 6.09 2.57
N VAL A 158 10.92 7.12 2.14
CA VAL A 158 10.00 7.91 2.96
C VAL A 158 8.91 7.09 3.66
N GLN A 159 8.47 5.98 3.05
CA GLN A 159 7.48 5.06 3.61
C GLN A 159 7.91 4.47 4.96
N PHE A 160 9.21 4.25 5.18
CA PHE A 160 9.72 3.70 6.44
C PHE A 160 9.56 4.71 7.58
N ALA A 161 9.97 5.96 7.35
CA ALA A 161 9.84 7.04 8.32
C ALA A 161 8.37 7.39 8.59
N LEU A 162 7.52 7.40 7.56
CA LEU A 162 6.09 7.63 7.71
C LEU A 162 5.39 6.50 8.48
N ALA A 163 5.75 5.24 8.23
CA ALA A 163 5.23 4.11 9.00
C ALA A 163 5.59 4.25 10.48
N ARG A 164 6.85 4.56 10.80
CA ARG A 164 7.30 4.81 12.17
C ARG A 164 6.49 5.92 12.84
N SER A 165 6.35 7.06 12.16
CA SER A 165 5.61 8.22 12.67
C SER A 165 4.13 7.86 12.92
N ALA A 166 3.49 7.15 12.00
CA ALA A 166 2.10 6.73 12.14
C ALA A 166 1.89 5.75 13.30
N ILE A 167 2.82 4.80 13.49
CA ILE A 167 2.82 3.87 14.62
C ILE A 167 2.98 4.61 15.95
N ALA A 168 3.94 5.54 16.03
CA ALA A 168 4.17 6.35 17.22
C ALA A 168 2.96 7.23 17.56
N ALA A 169 2.32 7.84 16.57
CA ALA A 169 1.08 8.61 16.74
C ALA A 169 -0.10 7.75 17.24
N ALA A 170 -0.10 6.45 16.93
CA ALA A 170 -1.05 5.47 17.45
C ALA A 170 -0.65 4.89 18.83
N GLY A 171 0.45 5.36 19.42
CA GLY A 171 0.96 4.90 20.71
C GLY A 171 1.73 3.58 20.68
N GLY A 172 2.10 3.09 19.49
CA GLY A 172 2.85 1.85 19.30
C GLY A 172 4.35 2.08 19.12
N THR A 173 5.11 1.00 18.96
CA THR A 173 6.54 1.05 18.60
C THR A 173 6.84 -0.11 17.65
N PRO A 174 7.39 0.15 16.45
CA PRO A 174 7.68 -0.92 15.50
C PRO A 174 8.82 -1.79 16.03
N SER A 175 8.64 -3.11 15.91
CA SER A 175 9.66 -4.12 16.14
C SER A 175 9.87 -4.93 14.87
N LEU A 176 11.13 -5.25 14.56
CA LEU A 176 11.51 -6.04 13.39
C LEU A 176 12.16 -7.35 13.86
N THR A 177 11.67 -8.48 13.37
CA THR A 177 12.30 -9.78 13.57
C THR A 177 12.67 -10.36 12.21
N ARG A 178 13.90 -10.85 12.08
CA ARG A 178 14.36 -11.55 10.88
C ARG A 178 14.44 -13.04 11.17
N SER A 179 13.88 -13.85 10.28
CA SER A 179 13.99 -15.32 10.31
C SER A 179 14.69 -15.82 9.04
N GLU A 180 15.01 -17.10 9.01
CA GLU A 180 15.50 -17.71 7.77
C GLU A 180 14.44 -17.57 6.66
N GLY A 181 14.73 -16.76 5.64
CA GLY A 181 13.83 -16.52 4.51
C GLY A 181 12.67 -15.55 4.77
N GLY A 182 12.60 -14.90 5.93
CA GLY A 182 11.46 -14.05 6.29
C GLY A 182 11.76 -12.82 7.13
N ILE A 183 10.82 -11.88 7.12
CA ILE A 183 10.84 -10.64 7.89
C ILE A 183 9.47 -10.44 8.52
N ALA A 184 9.43 -10.24 9.83
CA ALA A 184 8.22 -9.92 10.56
C ALA A 184 8.32 -8.52 11.19
N ILE A 185 7.22 -7.77 11.13
CA ILE A 185 7.03 -6.50 11.82
C ILE A 185 5.82 -6.61 12.74
N ALA A 186 5.93 -6.15 13.97
CA ALA A 186 4.81 -5.95 14.90
C ALA A 186 4.87 -4.54 15.49
N PHE A 187 3.72 -3.95 15.83
CA PHE A 187 3.63 -2.56 16.30
C PHE A 187 2.44 -2.28 17.24
#